data_AF-A0A821PXR9-F1
#
_entry.id   AF-A0A821PXR9-F1
#
_cell.length_a   1.000
_cell.length_b   1.000
_cell.length_c   1.000
_cell.angle_alpha   90.00
_cell.angle_beta   90.00
_cell.angle_gamma   90.00
#
_symmetry.space_group_name_H-M   'P 1'
#
loop_
_entity.id
_entity.type
_entity.pdbx_description
1 polymer ?
#
loop_
_entity_poly.entity_id
_entity_poly.type
_entity_poly.pdbx_seq_one_letter_code
_entity_poly.pdbx_strand_id
1 'polypeptide(L)'
;IPNHASDTDNTSAKDLVKQTQVTEYYSSKKSHSVPKIIREKVKIACTEFTALDSRAFETVAGDGFLKMIQSIFDAGRYFSPTSNVSVKDIIPSPITVNRLFLVLQAYIITKFFFLY
;
A
#
# COMPACT_ATOMS: atom_id res chain seq x y z
N ILE A 1 -26.99 -58.32 28.57
CA ILE A 1 -25.65 -58.17 27.95
C ILE A 1 -25.84 -58.31 26.44
N PRO A 2 -25.31 -57.42 25.57
CA PRO A 2 -25.83 -56.14 25.02
C PRO A 2 -26.59 -56.33 23.67
N ASN A 3 -27.55 -55.48 23.26
CA ASN A 3 -27.52 -54.15 22.60
C ASN A 3 -27.22 -54.09 21.07
N HIS A 4 -28.22 -53.52 20.38
CA HIS A 4 -28.18 -52.52 19.29
C HIS A 4 -27.74 -52.87 17.86
N ALA A 5 -28.68 -52.61 16.95
CA ALA A 5 -28.53 -52.48 15.50
C ALA A 5 -28.26 -51.01 15.09
N SER A 6 -27.52 -50.82 13.98
CA SER A 6 -27.62 -49.76 12.95
C SER A 6 -26.38 -49.87 12.03
N ASP A 7 -26.49 -50.27 10.77
CA ASP A 7 -26.98 -49.59 9.57
C ASP A 7 -26.00 -48.64 8.87
N THR A 8 -25.73 -49.03 7.62
CA THR A 8 -25.58 -48.22 6.39
C THR A 8 -24.33 -47.35 6.18
N ASP A 9 -23.48 -47.88 5.30
CA ASP A 9 -22.50 -47.20 4.48
C ASP A 9 -23.15 -46.79 3.14
N ASN A 10 -23.18 -45.49 2.83
CA ASN A 10 -23.39 -44.93 1.49
C ASN A 10 -23.25 -43.40 1.53
N THR A 11 -22.01 -42.93 1.58
CA THR A 11 -21.64 -41.51 1.51
C THR A 11 -21.98 -40.95 0.13
N SER A 12 -23.19 -40.37 0.07
CA SER A 12 -23.83 -39.75 -1.08
C SER A 12 -23.12 -38.46 -1.51
N ALA A 13 -22.93 -38.30 -2.83
CA ALA A 13 -22.31 -37.19 -3.57
C ALA A 13 -22.95 -35.79 -3.38
N LYS A 14 -23.56 -35.51 -2.23
CA LYS A 14 -24.24 -34.26 -1.89
C LYS A 14 -23.38 -33.27 -1.09
N ASP A 15 -22.23 -33.70 -0.56
CA ASP A 15 -21.34 -32.82 0.21
C ASP A 15 -20.38 -31.99 -0.65
N LEU A 16 -20.12 -32.41 -1.90
CA LEU A 16 -19.25 -31.63 -2.81
C LEU A 16 -19.93 -30.36 -3.35
N VAL A 17 -21.26 -30.31 -3.37
CA VAL A 17 -22.01 -29.19 -3.96
C VAL A 17 -22.20 -28.03 -2.97
N LYS A 18 -22.09 -28.28 -1.66
CA LYS A 18 -22.22 -27.21 -0.64
C LYS A 18 -20.93 -26.43 -0.41
N GLN A 19 -19.76 -26.99 -0.72
CA GLN A 19 -18.48 -26.30 -0.53
C GLN A 19 -18.15 -25.31 -1.66
N THR A 20 -18.73 -25.47 -2.86
CA THR A 20 -18.45 -24.58 -3.99
C THR A 20 -19.19 -23.24 -3.91
N GLN A 21 -20.30 -23.15 -3.16
CA GLN A 21 -21.07 -21.90 -3.04
C GLN A 21 -20.65 -20.99 -1.87
N VAL A 22 -19.81 -21.45 -0.94
CA VAL A 22 -19.35 -20.61 0.19
C VAL A 22 -18.11 -19.78 -0.17
N THR A 23 -17.36 -20.17 -1.20
CA THR A 23 -16.16 -19.44 -1.66
C THR A 23 -16.48 -18.25 -2.58
N GLU A 24 -17.67 -18.20 -3.20
CA GLU A 24 -18.01 -17.14 -4.15
C GLU A 24 -18.65 -15.91 -3.47
N TYR A 25 -19.20 -16.07 -2.25
CA TYR A 25 -19.86 -14.97 -1.53
C TYR A 25 -18.88 -13.90 -0.98
N TYR A 26 -17.61 -14.27 -0.79
CA TYR A 26 -16.56 -13.34 -0.37
C TYR A 26 -15.75 -12.74 -1.53
N SER A 27 -16.04 -13.17 -2.77
CA SER A 27 -15.45 -12.58 -3.97
C SER A 27 -16.28 -11.42 -4.53
N SER A 28 -17.15 -10.82 -3.70
CA SER A 28 -17.77 -9.53 -4.03
C SER A 28 -16.75 -8.42 -3.79
N LYS A 29 -16.54 -7.61 -4.83
CA LYS A 29 -15.64 -6.46 -4.91
C LYS A 29 -15.72 -5.58 -3.64
N LYS A 30 -14.91 -5.87 -2.64
CA LYS A 30 -14.66 -4.91 -1.56
C LYS A 30 -13.86 -3.79 -2.19
N SER A 31 -14.54 -2.70 -2.52
CA SER A 31 -13.91 -1.38 -2.47
C SER A 31 -13.25 -1.31 -1.10
N HIS A 32 -11.93 -1.49 -1.05
CA HIS A 32 -11.16 -1.43 0.19
C HIS A 32 -11.15 0.03 0.62
N SER A 33 -12.25 0.45 1.24
CA SER A 33 -12.40 1.74 1.88
C SER A 33 -11.32 1.86 2.96
N VAL A 34 -10.44 2.84 2.80
CA VAL A 34 -9.42 3.17 3.81
C VAL A 34 -10.12 3.44 5.15
N PRO A 35 -9.70 2.87 6.28
CA PRO A 35 -10.35 3.11 7.57
C PRO A 35 -10.41 4.60 7.91
N LYS A 36 -11.51 5.06 8.54
CA LYS A 36 -11.73 6.49 8.88
C LYS A 36 -10.57 7.07 9.70
N ILE A 37 -10.05 6.30 10.65
CA ILE A 37 -8.92 6.71 11.50
C ILE A 37 -7.65 7.00 10.68
N ILE A 38 -7.39 6.20 9.63
CA ILE A 38 -6.23 6.41 8.75
C ILE A 38 -6.42 7.68 7.93
N ARG A 39 -7.60 7.89 7.36
CA ARG A 39 -7.91 9.12 6.62
C ARG A 39 -7.73 10.38 7.47
N GLU A 40 -8.20 10.36 8.71
CA GLU A 40 -8.06 11.53 9.60
C GLU A 40 -6.59 11.80 9.93
N LYS A 41 -5.80 10.76 10.23
CA LYS A 41 -4.36 10.92 10.48
C LYS A 41 -3.62 11.49 9.28
N VAL A 42 -3.90 11.00 8.08
CA VAL A 42 -3.29 11.51 6.84
C VAL A 42 -3.69 12.96 6.59
N LYS A 43 -4.97 13.31 6.81
CA LYS A 43 -5.46 14.68 6.68
C LYS A 43 -4.71 15.63 7.63
N ILE A 44 -4.60 15.27 8.91
CA ILE A 44 -3.87 16.07 9.90
C ILE A 44 -2.41 16.24 9.47
N ALA A 45 -1.73 15.16 9.08
CA ALA A 45 -0.34 15.22 8.64
C ALA A 45 -0.13 16.14 7.42
N CYS A 46 -1.03 16.09 6.43
CA CYS A 46 -0.99 17.00 5.28
C CYS A 46 -1.21 18.47 5.69
N THR A 47 -2.15 18.72 6.61
CA THR A 47 -2.37 20.07 7.16
C THR A 47 -1.15 20.58 7.92
N GLU A 48 -0.56 19.75 8.79
CA GLU A 48 0.67 20.08 9.53
C GLU A 48 1.83 20.36 8.58
N PHE A 49 2.03 19.53 7.55
CA PHE A 49 3.05 19.77 6.52
C PHE A 49 2.86 21.15 5.85
N THR A 50 1.64 21.50 5.44
CA THR A 50 1.40 22.80 4.81
C THR A 50 1.66 23.97 5.76
N ALA A 51 1.26 23.84 7.03
CA ALA A 51 1.39 24.90 8.03
C ALA A 51 2.84 25.08 8.50
N LEU A 52 3.55 23.99 8.83
CA LEU A 52 4.89 24.03 9.39
C LEU A 52 5.95 24.37 8.34
N ASP A 53 5.82 23.84 7.13
CA ASP A 53 6.79 24.06 6.05
C ASP A 53 6.39 25.23 5.13
N SER A 54 5.32 25.97 5.48
CA SER A 54 4.79 27.10 4.72
C SER A 54 4.57 26.77 3.24
N ARG A 55 3.92 25.62 2.98
CA ARG A 55 3.62 25.13 1.63
C ARG A 55 2.20 25.48 1.23
N ALA A 56 2.01 25.78 -0.06
CA ALA A 56 0.68 26.00 -0.63
C ALA A 56 -0.18 24.72 -0.53
N PHE A 57 -1.49 24.86 -0.32
CA PHE A 57 -2.40 23.71 -0.15
C PHE A 57 -2.44 22.82 -1.40
N GLU A 58 -2.25 23.41 -2.57
CA GLU A 58 -2.21 22.72 -3.86
C GLU A 58 -1.04 21.73 -3.94
N THR A 59 0.00 21.89 -3.10
CA THR A 59 1.16 21.00 -3.06
C THR A 59 0.75 19.55 -2.80
N VAL A 60 -0.22 19.30 -1.91
CA VAL A 60 -0.63 17.93 -1.57
C VAL A 60 -1.47 17.25 -2.67
N ALA A 61 -1.96 18.04 -3.64
CA ALA A 61 -2.65 17.54 -4.83
C ALA A 61 -1.71 17.35 -6.03
N GLY A 62 -0.45 17.79 -5.94
CA GLY A 62 0.51 17.69 -7.04
C GLY A 62 0.97 16.25 -7.30
N ASP A 63 1.06 15.88 -8.57
CA ASP A 63 1.47 14.53 -9.00
C ASP A 63 2.80 14.07 -8.39
N GLY A 64 3.77 14.98 -8.27
CA GLY A 64 5.07 14.69 -7.66
C GLY A 64 4.94 14.30 -6.19
N PHE A 65 4.10 15.01 -5.43
CA PHE A 65 3.83 14.70 -4.03
C PHE A 65 3.12 13.34 -3.89
N LEU A 66 2.08 13.09 -4.69
CA LEU A 66 1.35 11.82 -4.66
C LEU A 66 2.26 10.63 -4.99
N LYS A 67 3.12 10.75 -6.02
CA LYS A 67 4.10 9.71 -6.38
C LYS A 67 5.12 9.48 -5.27
N MET A 68 5.57 10.54 -4.60
CA MET A 68 6.49 10.44 -3.46
C MET A 68 5.83 9.68 -2.29
N ILE A 69 4.62 10.07 -1.89
CA ILE A 69 3.89 9.40 -0.80
C ILE A 69 3.63 7.93 -1.14
N GLN A 70 3.20 7.63 -2.36
CA GLN A 70 3.02 6.25 -2.82
C GLN A 70 4.32 5.43 -2.67
N SER A 71 5.46 5.98 -3.10
CA SER A 71 6.77 5.33 -2.97
C SER A 71 7.15 5.09 -1.51
N ILE A 72 6.83 6.02 -0.60
CA ILE A 72 7.05 5.84 0.84
C ILE A 72 6.16 4.72 1.41
N PHE A 73 4.89 4.65 1.01
CA PHE A 73 4.00 3.56 1.41
C PHE A 73 4.48 2.19 0.91
N ASP A 74 4.96 2.13 -0.34
CA ASP A 74 5.50 0.91 -0.90
C ASP A 74 6.80 0.49 -0.20
N ALA A 75 7.69 1.44 0.10
CA ALA A 75 8.87 1.18 0.95
C ALA A 75 8.48 0.70 2.35
N GLY A 76 7.40 1.25 2.91
CA GLY A 76 6.85 0.89 4.21
C GLY A 76 6.46 -0.59 4.34
N ARG A 77 6.12 -1.26 3.23
CA ARG A 77 5.78 -2.69 3.21
C ARG A 77 6.97 -3.60 3.52
N TYR A 78 8.20 -3.11 3.38
CA TYR A 78 9.40 -3.87 3.68
C TYR A 78 9.85 -3.75 5.14
N PHE A 79 9.24 -2.84 5.92
CA PHE A 79 9.55 -2.73 7.34
C PHE A 79 8.82 -3.81 8.13
N SER A 80 9.50 -4.38 9.11
CA SER A 80 8.86 -5.27 10.08
C SER A 80 7.90 -4.45 10.95
N PRO A 81 6.73 -4.98 11.31
CA PRO A 81 5.84 -4.33 12.29
C PRO A 81 6.52 -4.03 13.64
N THR A 82 7.60 -4.74 13.96
CA THR A 82 8.39 -4.58 15.18
C THR A 82 9.66 -3.74 14.99
N SER A 83 9.99 -3.35 13.75
CA SER A 83 11.19 -2.54 13.50
C SER A 83 10.91 -1.08 13.80
N ASN A 84 11.70 -0.52 14.74
CA ASN A 84 11.72 0.90 15.02
C ASN A 84 12.66 1.59 14.04
N VAL A 85 12.17 1.89 12.84
CA VAL A 85 12.94 2.66 11.85
C VAL A 85 12.68 4.15 12.06
N SER A 86 13.76 4.92 12.19
CA SER A 86 13.68 6.38 12.29
C SER A 86 13.44 6.97 10.91
N VAL A 87 12.47 7.90 10.80
CA VAL A 87 12.17 8.61 9.56
C VAL A 87 13.40 9.36 9.03
N LYS A 88 14.27 9.86 9.92
CA LYS A 88 15.49 10.58 9.54
C LYS A 88 16.50 9.72 8.79
N ASP A 89 16.44 8.40 8.97
CA ASP A 89 17.34 7.45 8.29
C ASP A 89 16.79 7.06 6.91
N ILE A 90 15.48 7.26 6.70
CA ILE A 90 14.80 6.96 5.44
C ILE A 90 14.87 8.16 4.49
N ILE A 91 14.64 9.37 5.03
CA ILE A 91 14.53 10.57 4.21
C ILE A 91 15.94 11.09 3.86
N PRO A 92 16.30 11.17 2.58
CA PRO A 92 17.62 11.64 2.18
C PRO A 92 17.81 13.13 2.51
N SER A 93 19.06 13.51 2.79
CA SER A 93 19.41 14.92 2.99
C SER A 93 19.13 15.75 1.72
N PRO A 94 18.88 17.07 1.85
CA PRO A 94 18.71 17.95 0.69
C PRO A 94 19.87 17.91 -0.31
N ILE A 95 21.10 17.72 0.18
CA ILE A 95 22.30 17.61 -0.66
C ILE A 95 22.25 16.35 -1.52
N THR A 96 21.83 15.22 -0.93
CA THR A 96 21.67 13.95 -1.63
C THR A 96 20.62 14.07 -2.75
N VAL A 97 19.48 14.69 -2.45
CA VAL A 97 18.41 14.93 -3.44
C VAL A 97 18.90 15.82 -4.57
N ASN A 98 19.60 16.92 -4.25
CA ASN A 98 20.13 17.84 -5.24
C ASN A 98 21.14 17.16 -6.19
N ARG A 99 22.03 16.33 -5.64
CA ARG A 99 23.00 15.59 -6.45
C ARG A 99 22.32 14.62 -7.40
N LEU A 100 21.31 13.89 -6.94
CA LEU A 100 20.54 12.96 -7.79
C LEU A 100 19.78 13.70 -8.89
N PHE A 101 19.18 14.85 -8.57
CA PHE A 101 18.51 15.68 -9.55
C PHE A 101 19.46 16.11 -10.68
N LEU A 102 20.66 16.57 -10.36
CA LEU A 102 21.66 16.96 -11.36
C LEU A 102 22.10 15.80 -12.25
N VAL A 103 22.26 14.60 -11.68
CA VAL A 103 22.60 13.39 -12.46
C VAL A 103 21.46 13.00 -13.40
N LEU A 104 20.21 13.05 -12.94
CA LEU A 104 19.03 12.79 -13.76
C LEU A 104 18.91 13.79 -14.92
N GLN A 105 19.09 15.08 -14.64
CA GLN A 105 19.11 16.12 -15.67
C GLN A 105 20.20 15.87 -16.71
N ALA A 106 21.43 15.60 -16.26
CA ALA A 106 22.55 15.29 -17.15
C ALA A 106 22.25 14.07 -18.02
N TYR A 107 21.72 12.99 -17.43
CA TYR A 107 21.36 11.77 -18.17
C TYR A 107 20.30 12.03 -19.26
N ILE A 108 19.24 12.77 -18.93
CA ILE A 108 18.17 13.10 -19.89
C ILE A 108 18.74 13.94 -21.03
N ILE A 109 19.56 14.96 -20.72
CA ILE A 109 20.21 15.81 -21.72
C ILE A 109 21.12 14.97 -22.61
N THR A 110 22.00 14.14 -22.05
CA THR A 110 22.88 13.27 -22.84
C THR A 110 22.09 12.32 -23.72
N LYS A 111 21.00 11.72 -23.22
CA LYS A 111 20.15 10.86 -24.03
C LYS A 111 19.45 11.63 -25.16
N PHE A 112 19.00 12.85 -24.91
CA PHE A 112 18.34 13.66 -25.92
C PHE A 112 19.30 14.14 -27.01
N PHE A 113 20.53 14.54 -26.65
CA PHE A 113 21.55 15.04 -27.59
C PHE A 113 22.31 13.95 -28.36
N PHE A 114 22.32 12.70 -27.89
CA PHE A 114 22.99 11.58 -28.58
C PHE A 114 22.03 10.63 -29.31
N LEU A 115 20.71 10.80 -29.17
CA LEU A 115 19.69 10.05 -29.94
C LEU A 115 19.06 10.86 -31.09
N TYR A 116 19.54 12.08 -31.33
CA TYR A 116 19.26 12.89 -32.51
C TYR A 116 20.58 13.28 -33.19
#